data_AF-A0A370FZK0-F1
#
_entry.id   AF-A0A370FZK0-F1
#
_cell.length_a   1.000
_cell.length_b   1.000
_cell.length_c   1.000
_cell.angle_alpha   90.00
_cell.angle_beta   90.00
_cell.angle_gamma   90.00
#
_symmetry.space_group_name_H-M   'P 1'
#
loop_
_entity.id
_entity.type
_entity.pdbx_description
1 polymer ?
#
loop_
_entity_poly.entity_id
_entity_poly.type
_entity_poly.pdbx_seq_one_letter_code
_entity_poly.pdbx_strand_id
1 'polypeptide(L)'
;MLSAENLFTLMRRFPDVEAPNLFAVDAADRLILDEAADALGSVPGDSIVVIGDHYGALTLGTAVQYEVTGIRVHQDPLTGERALANNASTFELSDCYRSCGLGEELLAGARVVLLQLPRSLDELDEIADAIARYADPGVVVFAGGRDKHITPTMNEVLARSFVNVRASRGRQKSRVLIADTPREISTAARFPISEHLDELDLDVFAHGAVFAGTKLDIGTRYLLEFLPRALPDARTAVDLGCGTGILAVALALWRPEIEVVATDQSAAAVASAEATARAAGVGDRVRGLRDDAMASLPDASVDLIVCNPPFHVGAAVHTGAATKMFAEAGRVLRPGGEMWTVFNSHLEYKSGLARAVGRTEVVGRNPKFSVTRSVRAQ
;
A
#
# COMPACT_ATOMS: atom_id res chain seq x y z
N MET A 1 2.65 -28.19 20.95
CA MET A 1 3.36 -26.92 20.75
C MET A 1 3.31 -26.61 19.27
N LEU A 2 2.74 -25.46 18.89
CA LEU A 2 2.66 -25.04 17.49
C LEU A 2 4.09 -24.78 17.00
N SER A 3 4.53 -25.41 15.91
CA SER A 3 5.81 -25.08 15.29
C SER A 3 5.62 -24.01 14.22
N ALA A 4 6.66 -23.24 13.92
CA ALA A 4 6.63 -22.23 12.86
C ALA A 4 6.27 -22.84 11.49
N GLU A 5 6.75 -24.05 11.17
CA GLU A 5 6.39 -24.70 9.89
C GLU A 5 4.92 -25.14 9.85
N ASN A 6 4.36 -25.63 10.96
CA ASN A 6 2.93 -25.93 11.01
C ASN A 6 2.10 -24.66 10.82
N LEU A 7 2.49 -23.55 11.47
CA LEU A 7 1.89 -22.23 11.28
C LEU A 7 1.93 -21.83 9.80
N PHE A 8 3.09 -21.84 9.16
CA PHE A 8 3.26 -21.38 7.77
C PHE A 8 2.41 -22.14 6.75
N THR A 9 2.14 -23.44 6.98
CA THR A 9 1.29 -24.22 6.08
C THR A 9 -0.20 -23.90 6.16
N LEU A 10 -0.64 -23.33 7.28
CA LEU A 10 -2.05 -23.03 7.56
C LEU A 10 -2.40 -21.55 7.38
N MET A 11 -1.40 -20.68 7.24
CA MET A 11 -1.60 -19.25 7.03
C MET A 11 -2.33 -18.94 5.72
N ARG A 12 -3.16 -17.91 5.77
CA ARG A 12 -3.99 -17.46 4.65
C ARG A 12 -3.67 -16.03 4.25
N ARG A 13 -4.03 -15.67 3.02
CA ARG A 13 -3.88 -14.30 2.49
C ARG A 13 -5.09 -13.42 2.82
N PHE A 14 -6.20 -14.03 3.23
CA PHE A 14 -7.47 -13.35 3.50
C PHE A 14 -7.31 -12.14 4.45
N PRO A 15 -7.82 -10.94 4.10
CA PRO A 15 -8.82 -10.68 3.05
C PRO A 15 -8.25 -10.30 1.67
N ASP A 16 -6.94 -10.42 1.47
CA ASP A 16 -6.33 -10.24 0.14
C ASP A 16 -6.73 -11.40 -0.81
N VAL A 17 -6.47 -11.22 -2.10
CA VAL A 17 -6.81 -12.16 -3.17
C VAL A 17 -6.18 -13.53 -2.89
N GLU A 18 -7.02 -14.56 -2.83
CA GLU A 18 -6.62 -15.96 -2.73
C GLU A 18 -6.79 -16.68 -4.07
N ALA A 19 -5.80 -17.49 -4.43
CA ALA A 19 -5.84 -18.38 -5.59
C ALA A 19 -4.88 -19.57 -5.35
N PRO A 20 -5.06 -20.72 -6.03
CA PRO A 20 -4.24 -21.92 -5.80
C PRO A 20 -2.72 -21.72 -5.97
N ASN A 21 -2.31 -20.69 -6.71
CA ASN A 21 -0.91 -20.35 -6.99
C ASN A 21 -0.40 -19.13 -6.19
N LEU A 22 -1.21 -18.61 -5.25
CA LEU A 22 -0.86 -17.50 -4.38
C LEU A 22 -0.72 -18.03 -2.94
N PHE A 23 0.43 -17.76 -2.33
CA PHE A 23 0.78 -18.28 -1.01
C PHE A 23 0.85 -17.15 0.01
N ALA A 24 0.54 -17.45 1.28
CA ALA A 24 0.68 -16.52 2.40
C ALA A 24 2.11 -16.45 2.94
N VAL A 25 2.91 -17.49 2.68
CA VAL A 25 4.32 -17.56 3.10
C VAL A 25 5.15 -17.97 1.91
N ASP A 26 6.25 -17.28 1.67
CA ASP A 26 7.22 -17.63 0.64
C ASP A 26 8.61 -17.97 1.22
N ALA A 27 9.58 -18.22 0.33
CA ALA A 27 10.93 -18.61 0.72
C ALA A 27 11.77 -17.43 1.23
N ALA A 28 11.39 -16.19 0.92
CA ALA A 28 12.04 -15.01 1.49
C ALA A 28 11.70 -14.86 2.96
N ASP A 29 10.43 -15.09 3.36
CA ASP A 29 10.02 -15.02 4.77
C ASP A 29 10.86 -15.97 5.64
N ARG A 30 10.98 -17.23 5.20
CA ARG A 30 11.82 -18.24 5.86
C ARG A 30 13.30 -17.86 5.87
N LEU A 31 13.80 -17.25 4.80
CA LEU A 31 15.20 -16.84 4.73
C LEU A 31 15.51 -15.67 5.66
N ILE A 32 14.59 -14.72 5.81
CA ILE A 32 14.73 -13.62 6.78
C ILE A 32 14.84 -14.18 8.19
N LEU A 33 13.93 -15.08 8.59
CA LEU A 33 13.95 -15.68 9.93
C LEU A 33 15.24 -16.48 10.19
N ASP A 34 15.69 -17.27 9.21
CA ASP A 34 16.93 -18.05 9.35
C ASP A 34 18.18 -17.17 9.47
N GLU A 35 18.30 -16.12 8.66
CA GLU A 35 19.46 -15.20 8.70
C GLU A 35 19.44 -14.33 9.97
N ALA A 36 18.26 -14.05 10.52
CA ALA A 36 18.07 -13.27 11.74
C ALA A 36 18.14 -14.12 13.02
N ALA A 37 18.33 -15.44 12.93
CA ALA A 37 18.06 -16.36 14.03
C ALA A 37 18.86 -16.07 15.31
N ASP A 38 20.17 -15.80 15.16
CA ASP A 38 21.05 -15.47 16.28
C ASP A 38 20.67 -14.12 16.92
N ALA A 39 20.28 -13.14 16.10
CA ALA A 39 19.89 -11.81 16.56
C ALA A 39 18.56 -11.86 17.33
N LEU A 40 17.56 -12.57 16.79
CA LEU A 40 16.24 -12.76 17.41
C LEU A 40 16.34 -13.48 18.75
N GLY A 41 17.21 -14.50 18.88
CA GLY A 41 17.41 -15.20 20.15
C GLY A 41 18.13 -14.39 21.23
N SER A 42 18.61 -13.17 20.93
CA SER A 42 19.43 -12.34 21.82
C SER A 42 18.72 -11.09 22.34
N VAL A 43 17.49 -10.82 21.90
CA VAL A 43 16.74 -9.59 22.23
C VAL A 43 15.33 -9.90 22.72
N PRO A 44 14.76 -9.09 23.62
CA PRO A 44 13.35 -9.20 23.99
C PRO A 44 12.44 -8.78 22.81
N GLY A 45 11.19 -9.26 22.83
CA GLY A 45 10.25 -9.03 21.73
C GLY A 45 9.88 -7.57 21.46
N ASP A 46 9.90 -6.72 22.50
CA ASP A 46 9.67 -5.28 22.36
C ASP A 46 10.79 -4.57 21.58
N SER A 47 11.97 -5.19 21.46
CA SER A 47 13.10 -4.71 20.66
C SER A 47 13.08 -5.26 19.21
N ILE A 48 12.04 -6.04 18.86
CA ILE A 48 11.86 -6.61 17.52
C ILE A 48 10.79 -5.81 16.78
N VAL A 49 11.15 -5.39 15.57
CA VAL A 49 10.26 -4.70 14.63
C VAL A 49 10.13 -5.51 13.36
N VAL A 50 8.92 -5.59 12.83
CA VAL A 50 8.62 -6.24 11.55
C VAL A 50 7.98 -5.21 10.61
N ILE A 51 8.54 -5.06 9.41
CA ILE A 51 8.06 -4.11 8.41
C ILE A 51 7.73 -4.84 7.11
N GLY A 52 6.53 -4.58 6.58
CA GLY A 52 6.08 -5.08 5.30
C GLY A 52 5.66 -6.55 5.29
N ASP A 53 5.51 -7.20 6.45
CA ASP A 53 5.08 -8.60 6.56
C ASP A 53 3.67 -8.79 5.99
N HIS A 54 3.57 -9.27 4.75
CA HIS A 54 2.30 -9.24 4.01
C HIS A 54 1.13 -9.93 4.73
N TYR A 55 1.39 -11.07 5.37
CA TYR A 55 0.33 -11.93 5.94
C TYR A 55 0.62 -12.43 7.35
N GLY A 56 1.73 -12.02 7.96
CA GLY A 56 2.08 -12.34 9.35
C GLY A 56 3.15 -13.41 9.52
N ALA A 57 3.84 -13.81 8.46
CA ALA A 57 4.77 -14.93 8.50
C ALA A 57 5.99 -14.60 9.36
N LEU A 58 6.52 -13.38 9.23
CA LEU A 58 7.66 -12.91 10.02
C LEU A 58 7.24 -12.67 11.47
N THR A 59 6.10 -12.01 11.68
CA THR A 59 5.59 -11.63 13.00
C THR A 59 5.25 -12.86 13.83
N LEU A 60 4.33 -13.70 13.32
CA LEU A 60 3.84 -14.87 14.05
C LEU A 60 4.90 -15.99 14.09
N GLY A 61 5.70 -16.13 13.02
CA GLY A 61 6.85 -17.04 13.01
C GLY A 61 7.85 -16.71 14.10
N THR A 62 8.20 -15.43 14.27
CA THR A 62 9.09 -14.97 15.34
C THR A 62 8.48 -15.21 16.72
N ALA A 63 7.22 -14.83 16.92
CA ALA A 63 6.54 -15.01 18.21
C ALA A 63 6.52 -16.48 18.65
N VAL A 64 6.17 -17.40 17.73
CA VAL A 64 6.11 -18.84 18.01
C VAL A 64 7.49 -19.45 18.23
N GLN A 65 8.47 -19.10 17.38
CA GLN A 65 9.78 -19.74 17.40
C GLN A 65 10.64 -19.31 18.60
N TYR A 66 10.49 -18.06 19.04
CA TYR A 66 11.30 -17.48 20.12
C TYR A 66 10.50 -17.23 21.41
N GLU A 67 9.22 -17.60 21.44
CA GLU A 67 8.32 -17.42 22.59
C GLU A 67 8.29 -15.96 23.11
N VAL A 68 8.31 -15.01 22.19
CA VAL A 68 8.35 -13.57 22.48
C VAL A 68 7.00 -12.89 22.24
N THR A 69 6.76 -11.79 22.95
CA THR A 69 5.61 -10.89 22.79
C THR A 69 6.07 -9.44 22.71
N GLY A 70 5.18 -8.52 22.35
CA GLY A 70 5.50 -7.10 22.23
C GLY A 70 6.12 -6.69 20.89
N ILE A 71 6.10 -7.58 19.89
CA ILE A 71 6.62 -7.29 18.54
C ILE A 71 5.85 -6.10 17.97
N ARG A 72 6.57 -5.12 17.41
CA ARG A 72 5.96 -3.96 16.75
C ARG A 72 5.96 -4.17 15.25
N VAL A 73 4.82 -3.93 14.60
CA VAL A 73 4.62 -4.27 13.19
C VAL A 73 4.13 -3.05 12.41
N HIS A 74 4.71 -2.82 11.24
CA HIS A 74 4.20 -1.86 10.27
C HIS A 74 3.88 -2.53 8.95
N GLN A 75 2.68 -2.28 8.45
CA GLN A 75 2.21 -2.70 7.14
C GLN A 75 1.47 -1.52 6.49
N ASP A 76 1.94 -1.07 5.33
CA ASP A 76 1.30 0.05 4.64
C ASP A 76 -0.12 -0.31 4.13
N PRO A 77 -0.35 -1.46 3.47
CA PRO A 77 -1.69 -1.84 3.04
C PRO A 77 -2.56 -2.34 4.20
N LEU A 78 -3.77 -1.79 4.33
CA LEU A 78 -4.77 -2.22 5.32
C LEU A 78 -5.15 -3.71 5.19
N THR A 79 -5.12 -4.24 3.97
CA THR A 79 -5.36 -5.67 3.70
C THR A 79 -4.31 -6.57 4.35
N GLY A 80 -3.06 -6.11 4.40
CA GLY A 80 -1.99 -6.81 5.12
C GLY A 80 -2.23 -6.84 6.62
N GLU A 81 -2.57 -5.70 7.23
CA GLU A 81 -2.87 -5.62 8.67
C GLU A 81 -4.01 -6.57 9.06
N ARG A 82 -5.08 -6.58 8.26
CA ARG A 82 -6.21 -7.49 8.45
C ARG A 82 -5.81 -8.94 8.27
N ALA A 83 -4.94 -9.26 7.32
CA ALA A 83 -4.49 -10.63 7.10
C ALA A 83 -3.63 -11.16 8.25
N LEU A 84 -2.68 -10.35 8.74
CA LEU A 84 -1.92 -10.67 9.94
C LEU A 84 -2.87 -10.87 11.15
N ALA A 85 -3.82 -9.96 11.37
CA ALA A 85 -4.78 -10.07 12.48
C ALA A 85 -5.65 -11.34 12.39
N ASN A 86 -6.11 -11.71 11.18
CA ASN A 86 -6.89 -12.94 10.97
C ASN A 86 -6.07 -14.20 11.24
N ASN A 87 -4.81 -14.24 10.78
CA ASN A 87 -3.91 -15.34 11.07
C ASN A 87 -3.60 -15.38 12.59
N ALA A 88 -3.30 -14.25 13.21
CA ALA A 88 -3.03 -14.16 14.65
C ALA A 88 -4.22 -14.66 15.47
N SER A 89 -5.45 -14.27 15.13
CA SER A 89 -6.66 -14.78 15.77
C SER A 89 -6.84 -16.28 15.58
N THR A 90 -6.54 -16.81 14.39
CA THR A 90 -6.68 -18.25 14.09
C THR A 90 -5.75 -19.11 14.94
N PHE A 91 -4.57 -18.58 15.29
CA PHE A 91 -3.55 -19.29 16.06
C PHE A 91 -3.46 -18.84 17.53
N GLU A 92 -4.41 -18.02 18.00
CA GLU A 92 -4.44 -17.47 19.38
C GLU A 92 -3.18 -16.66 19.76
N LEU A 93 -2.65 -15.90 18.78
CA LEU A 93 -1.44 -15.08 18.89
C LEU A 93 -1.72 -13.55 18.83
N SER A 94 -2.97 -13.14 19.05
CA SER A 94 -3.36 -11.72 18.88
C SER A 94 -2.62 -10.76 19.84
N ASP A 95 -2.19 -11.26 21.00
CA ASP A 95 -1.51 -10.45 22.02
C ASP A 95 0.02 -10.42 21.85
N CYS A 96 0.59 -11.11 20.85
CA CYS A 96 2.05 -11.18 20.68
C CYS A 96 2.65 -9.94 19.99
N TYR A 97 1.82 -9.11 19.36
CA TYR A 97 2.26 -7.97 18.57
C TYR A 97 1.31 -6.77 18.67
N ARG A 98 1.77 -5.61 18.19
CA ARG A 98 0.93 -4.43 17.96
C ARG A 98 1.26 -3.76 16.62
N SER A 99 0.24 -3.25 15.94
CA SER A 99 0.41 -2.47 14.70
C SER A 99 0.73 -1.02 15.01
N CYS A 100 1.71 -0.45 14.30
CA CYS A 100 2.16 0.93 14.44
C CYS A 100 2.31 1.61 13.07
N GLY A 101 2.22 2.93 13.03
CA GLY A 101 2.64 3.73 11.87
C GLY A 101 4.16 3.72 11.69
N LEU A 102 4.65 4.01 10.48
CA LEU A 102 6.08 4.13 10.22
C LEU A 102 6.64 5.39 10.89
N GLY A 103 7.30 5.24 12.03
CA GLY A 103 7.80 6.36 12.81
C GLY A 103 8.41 5.94 14.15
N GLU A 104 8.55 6.91 15.05
CA GLU A 104 9.22 6.72 16.34
C GLU A 104 8.56 5.64 17.21
N GLU A 105 7.22 5.59 17.28
CA GLU A 105 6.51 4.57 18.07
C GLU A 105 6.89 3.13 17.65
N LEU A 106 7.00 2.91 16.34
CA LEU A 106 7.39 1.62 15.78
C LEU A 106 8.85 1.29 16.11
N LEU A 107 9.76 2.27 16.03
CA LEU A 107 11.19 2.02 15.92
C LEU A 107 12.00 2.32 17.18
N ALA A 108 11.50 3.13 18.13
CA ALA A 108 12.23 3.50 19.33
C ALA A 108 12.74 2.25 20.08
N GLY A 109 14.06 2.14 20.28
CA GLY A 109 14.69 0.99 20.95
C GLY A 109 14.68 -0.32 20.16
N ALA A 110 14.31 -0.31 18.88
CA ALA A 110 14.38 -1.50 18.03
C ALA A 110 15.84 -1.91 17.80
N ARG A 111 16.17 -3.17 18.09
CA ARG A 111 17.51 -3.75 17.90
C ARG A 111 17.56 -4.75 16.75
N VAL A 112 16.42 -5.33 16.38
CA VAL A 112 16.27 -6.20 15.21
C VAL A 112 15.08 -5.74 14.38
N VAL A 113 15.31 -5.50 13.09
CA VAL A 113 14.24 -5.19 12.13
C VAL A 113 14.18 -6.29 11.08
N LEU A 114 13.04 -6.97 10.99
CA LEU A 114 12.74 -7.89 9.89
C LEU A 114 11.98 -7.12 8.82
N LEU A 115 12.52 -7.06 7.61
CA LEU A 115 11.93 -6.28 6.52
C LEU A 115 11.64 -7.19 5.32
N GLN A 116 10.39 -7.25 4.90
CA GLN A 116 10.07 -7.77 3.58
C GLN A 116 10.34 -6.66 2.55
N LEU A 117 11.30 -6.89 1.64
CA LEU A 117 11.76 -5.85 0.72
C LEU A 117 10.60 -5.33 -0.14
N PRO A 118 10.35 -4.01 -0.11
CA PRO A 118 9.32 -3.41 -0.94
C PRO A 118 9.73 -3.46 -2.43
N ARG A 119 8.75 -3.19 -3.30
CA ARG A 119 8.99 -3.05 -4.75
C ARG A 119 9.51 -1.66 -5.11
N SER A 120 9.07 -0.64 -4.37
CA SER A 120 9.47 0.74 -4.57
C SER A 120 10.82 1.01 -3.91
N LEU A 121 11.72 1.68 -4.64
CA LEU A 121 12.98 2.16 -4.07
C LEU A 121 12.74 3.33 -3.11
N ASP A 122 11.70 4.14 -3.36
CA ASP A 122 11.35 5.26 -2.49
C ASP A 122 10.77 4.76 -1.16
N GLU A 123 9.97 3.68 -1.19
CA GLU A 123 9.50 3.01 0.03
C GLU A 123 10.66 2.43 0.84
N LEU A 124 11.64 1.82 0.17
CA LEU A 124 12.86 1.34 0.84
C LEU A 124 13.67 2.50 1.44
N ASP A 125 13.78 3.63 0.75
CA ASP A 125 14.51 4.81 1.24
C ASP A 125 13.80 5.42 2.46
N GLU A 126 12.46 5.54 2.43
CA GLU A 126 11.67 6.05 3.56
C GLU A 126 11.78 5.13 4.78
N ILE A 127 11.63 3.82 4.59
CA ILE A 127 11.81 2.83 5.66
C ILE A 127 13.22 2.90 6.23
N ALA A 128 14.25 2.96 5.38
CA ALA A 128 15.64 3.02 5.81
C ALA A 128 15.96 4.33 6.56
N ASP A 129 15.44 5.49 6.11
CA ASP A 129 15.56 6.76 6.84
C ASP A 129 14.88 6.68 8.21
N ALA A 130 13.65 6.14 8.27
CA ALA A 130 12.92 6.01 9.52
C ALA A 130 13.67 5.12 10.52
N ILE A 131 14.19 3.95 10.08
CA ILE A 131 14.98 3.06 10.94
C ILE A 131 16.21 3.79 11.45
N ALA A 132 16.99 4.42 10.56
CA ALA A 132 18.20 5.13 10.98
C ALA A 132 17.93 6.31 11.93
N ARG A 133 16.73 6.90 11.85
CA ARG A 133 16.31 8.02 12.70
C ARG A 133 15.98 7.62 14.13
N TYR A 134 15.24 6.53 14.27
CA TYR A 134 14.50 6.24 15.49
C TYR A 134 14.93 4.93 16.17
N ALA A 135 15.57 4.02 15.45
CA ALA A 135 15.99 2.74 16.02
C ALA A 135 17.18 2.87 16.97
N ASP A 136 17.44 1.81 17.73
CA ASP A 136 18.64 1.72 18.56
C ASP A 136 19.90 1.85 17.68
N PRO A 137 20.98 2.53 18.12
CA PRO A 137 22.22 2.61 17.35
C PRO A 137 22.85 1.25 17.01
N GLY A 138 22.52 0.20 17.77
CA GLY A 138 22.93 -1.17 17.54
C GLY A 138 21.96 -2.00 16.68
N VAL A 139 20.98 -1.37 16.01
CA VAL A 139 19.99 -2.08 15.18
C VAL A 139 20.65 -2.84 14.02
N VAL A 140 20.14 -4.04 13.75
CA VAL A 140 20.44 -4.81 12.54
C VAL A 140 19.15 -5.05 11.77
N VAL A 141 19.16 -4.73 10.47
CA VAL A 141 18.05 -4.89 9.55
C VAL A 141 18.28 -6.12 8.68
N PHE A 142 17.31 -7.03 8.63
CA PHE A 142 17.29 -8.21 7.78
C PHE A 142 16.21 -8.03 6.71
N ALA A 143 16.60 -7.48 5.56
CA ALA A 143 15.71 -7.11 4.47
C ALA A 143 15.69 -8.18 3.37
N GLY A 144 14.67 -9.03 3.33
CA GLY A 144 14.62 -10.17 2.40
C GLY A 144 13.57 -10.05 1.30
N GLY A 145 13.85 -10.70 0.17
CA GLY A 145 12.93 -10.77 -0.96
C GLY A 145 13.27 -11.88 -1.93
N ARG A 146 12.39 -12.09 -2.93
CA ARG A 146 12.64 -13.02 -4.04
C ARG A 146 13.66 -12.39 -5.01
N ASP A 147 14.61 -13.17 -5.50
CA ASP A 147 15.71 -12.71 -6.38
C ASP A 147 15.21 -11.91 -7.59
N LYS A 148 14.10 -12.33 -8.20
CA LYS A 148 13.50 -11.64 -9.36
C LYS A 148 13.03 -10.21 -9.09
N HIS A 149 13.06 -9.77 -7.84
CA HIS A 149 12.66 -8.43 -7.41
C HIS A 149 13.75 -7.68 -6.64
N ILE A 150 14.88 -8.32 -6.35
CA ILE A 150 16.01 -7.66 -5.70
C ILE A 150 16.92 -7.10 -6.79
N THR A 151 17.21 -5.81 -6.71
CA THR A 151 18.11 -5.12 -7.62
C THR A 151 19.37 -4.66 -6.89
N PRO A 152 20.51 -4.50 -7.58
CA PRO A 152 21.72 -3.93 -6.97
C PRO A 152 21.46 -2.56 -6.32
N THR A 153 20.62 -1.72 -6.94
CA THR A 153 20.25 -0.39 -6.45
C THR A 153 19.62 -0.40 -5.05
N MET A 154 18.96 -1.48 -4.62
CA MET A 154 18.46 -1.58 -3.25
C MET A 154 19.59 -1.51 -2.20
N ASN A 155 20.79 -2.01 -2.53
CA ASN A 155 21.97 -1.87 -1.65
C ASN A 155 22.42 -0.42 -1.55
N GLU A 156 22.38 0.31 -2.67
CA GLU A 156 22.73 1.73 -2.74
C GLU A 156 21.75 2.57 -1.92
N VAL A 157 20.45 2.26 -1.99
CA VAL A 157 19.41 2.91 -1.17
C VAL A 157 19.66 2.67 0.32
N LEU A 158 19.85 1.41 0.74
CA LEU A 158 20.17 1.09 2.15
C LEU A 158 21.47 1.78 2.59
N ALA A 159 22.49 1.86 1.73
CA ALA A 159 23.77 2.48 2.05
C ALA A 159 23.68 4.00 2.31
N ARG A 160 22.58 4.66 1.92
CA ARG A 160 22.31 6.07 2.27
C ARG A 160 22.03 6.25 3.76
N SER A 161 21.46 5.23 4.41
CA SER A 161 21.05 5.28 5.82
C SER A 161 21.89 4.39 6.74
N PHE A 162 22.65 3.44 6.18
CA PHE A 162 23.49 2.51 6.93
C PHE A 162 24.94 2.52 6.45
N VAL A 163 25.88 2.32 7.37
CA VAL A 163 27.32 2.23 7.03
C VAL A 163 27.63 0.89 6.35
N ASN A 164 27.12 -0.19 6.92
CA ASN A 164 27.35 -1.55 6.40
C ASN A 164 26.10 -2.06 5.71
N VAL A 165 26.26 -2.55 4.48
CA VAL A 165 25.23 -3.27 3.73
C VAL A 165 25.88 -4.46 3.05
N ARG A 166 25.37 -5.66 3.33
CA ARG A 166 25.86 -6.90 2.72
C ARG A 166 24.70 -7.80 2.32
N ALA A 167 24.92 -8.64 1.32
CA ALA A 167 23.95 -9.64 0.91
C ALA A 167 24.30 -11.02 1.49
N SER A 168 23.28 -11.77 1.90
CA SER A 168 23.41 -13.20 2.24
C SER A 168 23.60 -14.06 0.98
N ARG A 169 23.86 -15.35 1.18
CA ARG A 169 23.85 -16.32 0.08
C ARG A 169 22.41 -16.51 -0.41
N GLY A 170 22.22 -16.58 -1.71
CA GLY A 170 20.90 -16.89 -2.27
C GLY A 170 20.43 -18.28 -1.87
N ARG A 171 19.17 -18.41 -1.44
CA ARG A 171 18.52 -19.68 -1.09
C ARG A 171 17.10 -19.73 -1.62
N GLN A 172 16.75 -20.81 -2.32
CA GLN A 172 15.41 -21.03 -2.89
C GLN A 172 14.87 -19.87 -3.77
N LYS A 173 15.77 -19.17 -4.48
CA LYS A 173 15.50 -17.94 -5.27
C LYS A 173 15.13 -16.71 -4.43
N SER A 174 15.61 -16.65 -3.19
CA SER A 174 15.51 -15.52 -2.28
C SER A 174 16.89 -15.11 -1.78
N ARG A 175 16.98 -13.87 -1.30
CA ARG A 175 18.18 -13.31 -0.68
C ARG A 175 17.79 -12.31 0.40
N VAL A 176 18.67 -12.12 1.39
CA VAL A 176 18.53 -11.12 2.44
C VAL A 176 19.65 -10.10 2.31
N LEU A 177 19.31 -8.82 2.33
CA LEU A 177 20.22 -7.71 2.52
C LEU A 177 20.27 -7.41 4.02
N ILE A 178 21.47 -7.45 4.58
CA ILE A 178 21.72 -7.20 6.00
C ILE A 178 22.38 -5.82 6.09
N ALA A 179 21.74 -4.91 6.83
CA ALA A 179 22.24 -3.56 7.04
C ALA A 179 22.33 -3.25 8.54
N ASP A 180 23.40 -2.56 8.93
CA ASP A 180 23.67 -2.21 10.33
C ASP A 180 24.47 -0.91 10.41
N THR A 181 24.69 -0.45 11.65
CA THR A 181 25.40 0.80 11.94
C THR A 181 24.70 1.96 11.24
N PRO A 182 23.53 2.41 11.76
CA PRO A 182 22.84 3.58 11.24
C PRO A 182 23.77 4.77 11.10
N ARG A 183 23.62 5.50 10.00
CA ARG A 183 24.31 6.77 9.81
C ARG A 183 23.59 7.85 10.63
N GLU A 184 24.36 8.83 11.07
CA GLU A 184 23.77 10.07 11.57
C GLU A 184 23.07 10.77 10.42
N ILE A 185 21.74 10.92 10.52
CA ILE A 185 20.91 11.52 9.48
C ILE A 185 20.52 12.95 9.84
N SER A 186 20.22 13.75 8.81
CA SER A 186 19.72 15.12 8.96
C SER A 186 18.48 15.19 9.85
N THR A 187 18.31 16.30 10.57
CA THR A 187 17.11 16.57 11.38
C THR A 187 15.84 16.70 10.52
N ALA A 188 15.96 17.05 9.24
CA ALA A 188 14.82 17.07 8.32
C ALA A 188 14.49 15.66 7.82
N ALA A 189 13.20 15.31 7.85
CA ALA A 189 12.69 14.09 7.22
C ALA A 189 12.80 14.20 5.69
N ARG A 190 13.14 13.09 5.02
CA ARG A 190 13.22 13.03 3.55
C ARG A 190 11.86 12.91 2.87
N PHE A 191 10.88 12.37 3.59
CA PHE A 191 9.52 12.13 3.12
C PHE A 191 8.48 12.90 3.95
N PRO A 192 7.33 13.26 3.35
CA PRO A 192 7.01 13.09 1.94
C PRO A 192 7.88 13.97 1.03
N ILE A 193 8.22 13.47 -0.15
CA ILE A 193 8.85 14.29 -1.20
C ILE A 193 7.77 15.12 -1.89
N SER A 194 8.16 16.24 -2.51
CA SER A 194 7.24 17.11 -3.25
C SER A 194 7.78 17.51 -4.62
N GLU A 195 6.91 17.60 -5.61
CA GLU A 195 7.22 18.11 -6.96
C GLU A 195 6.04 18.95 -7.46
N HIS A 196 6.35 20.00 -8.21
CA HIS A 196 5.33 20.81 -8.88
C HIS A 196 5.01 20.21 -10.26
N LEU A 197 3.73 19.95 -10.52
CA LEU A 197 3.24 19.47 -11.81
C LEU A 197 2.76 20.65 -12.67
N ASP A 198 3.62 21.15 -13.56
CA ASP A 198 3.32 22.28 -14.46
C ASP A 198 2.01 22.09 -15.26
N GLU A 199 1.71 20.86 -15.68
CA GLU A 199 0.51 20.55 -16.48
C GLU A 199 -0.81 20.82 -15.73
N LEU A 200 -0.79 20.77 -14.39
CA LEU A 200 -1.95 20.95 -13.52
C LEU A 200 -1.84 22.16 -12.59
N ASP A 201 -0.69 22.86 -12.60
CA ASP A 201 -0.34 23.91 -11.63
C ASP A 201 -0.59 23.43 -10.18
N LEU A 202 0.01 22.28 -9.84
CA LEU A 202 -0.27 21.56 -8.60
C LEU A 202 1.00 21.03 -7.94
N ASP A 203 1.21 21.38 -6.68
CA ASP A 203 2.23 20.75 -5.84
C ASP A 203 1.74 19.40 -5.32
N VAL A 204 2.44 18.33 -5.69
CA VAL A 204 2.11 16.95 -5.29
C VAL A 204 3.09 16.45 -4.25
N PHE A 205 2.54 15.89 -3.16
CA PHE A 205 3.30 15.32 -2.06
C PHE A 205 3.17 13.78 -2.08
N ALA A 206 4.28 13.08 -1.85
CA ALA A 206 4.34 11.62 -1.96
C ALA A 206 5.21 11.00 -0.86
N HIS A 207 4.63 10.07 -0.10
CA HIS A 207 5.36 9.10 0.71
C HIS A 207 5.89 7.96 -0.18
N GLY A 208 6.94 7.26 0.24
CA GLY A 208 7.70 6.33 -0.59
C GLY A 208 6.92 5.11 -1.10
N ALA A 209 5.88 4.68 -0.37
CA ALA A 209 5.01 3.58 -0.76
C ALA A 209 3.90 3.98 -1.76
N VAL A 210 3.69 5.28 -2.03
CA VAL A 210 2.61 5.70 -2.93
C VAL A 210 2.91 5.34 -4.38
N PHE A 211 1.86 4.96 -5.13
CA PHE A 211 1.98 4.68 -6.56
C PHE A 211 2.41 5.94 -7.32
N ALA A 212 3.33 5.76 -8.29
CA ALA A 212 3.88 6.80 -9.17
C ALA A 212 4.63 7.96 -8.48
N GLY A 213 4.80 7.93 -7.16
CA GLY A 213 5.45 9.01 -6.42
C GLY A 213 4.76 10.36 -6.69
N THR A 214 5.54 11.40 -6.93
CA THR A 214 5.05 12.75 -7.25
C THR A 214 4.56 12.92 -8.69
N LYS A 215 4.70 11.91 -9.56
CA LYS A 215 4.49 12.04 -11.00
C LYS A 215 3.03 11.82 -11.40
N LEU A 216 2.62 12.53 -12.45
CA LEU A 216 1.33 12.29 -13.09
C LEU A 216 1.35 11.02 -13.95
N ASP A 217 0.71 9.96 -13.46
CA ASP A 217 0.48 8.73 -14.21
C ASP A 217 -0.23 9.00 -15.56
N ILE A 218 0.14 8.25 -16.59
CA ILE A 218 -0.39 8.42 -17.95
C ILE A 218 -1.86 7.99 -18.07
N GLY A 219 -2.32 7.04 -17.26
CA GLY A 219 -3.73 6.65 -17.16
C GLY A 219 -4.53 7.74 -16.46
N THR A 220 -4.05 8.23 -15.31
CA THR A 220 -4.62 9.38 -14.60
C THR A 220 -4.71 10.62 -15.49
N ARG A 221 -3.63 10.97 -16.20
CA ARG A 221 -3.62 12.06 -17.19
C ARG A 221 -4.72 11.91 -18.22
N TYR A 222 -4.87 10.70 -18.77
CA TYR A 222 -5.90 10.44 -19.77
C TYR A 222 -7.31 10.52 -19.18
N LEU A 223 -7.54 10.06 -17.94
CA LEU A 223 -8.84 10.18 -17.27
C LEU A 223 -9.24 11.64 -17.05
N LEU A 224 -8.29 12.51 -16.66
CA LEU A 224 -8.52 13.94 -16.40
C LEU A 224 -9.14 14.66 -17.60
N GLU A 225 -8.81 14.27 -18.84
CA GLU A 225 -9.40 14.86 -20.06
C GLU A 225 -10.94 14.71 -20.13
N PHE A 226 -11.50 13.73 -19.44
CA PHE A 226 -12.93 13.41 -19.50
C PHE A 226 -13.72 13.90 -18.29
N LEU A 227 -13.06 14.09 -17.14
CA LEU A 227 -13.71 14.43 -15.88
C LEU A 227 -14.50 15.76 -15.86
N PRO A 228 -14.20 16.78 -16.69
CA PRO A 228 -15.08 17.94 -16.83
C PRO A 228 -16.52 17.61 -17.25
N ARG A 229 -16.76 16.42 -17.85
CA ARG A 229 -18.08 15.95 -18.29
C ARG A 229 -18.77 15.02 -17.27
N ALA A 230 -18.07 14.60 -16.22
CA ALA A 230 -18.57 13.60 -15.28
C ALA A 230 -19.62 14.18 -14.34
N LEU A 231 -20.88 13.74 -14.42
CA LEU A 231 -22.00 14.15 -13.55
C LEU A 231 -21.88 15.57 -12.94
N PRO A 232 -22.18 16.66 -13.70
CA PRO A 232 -21.90 18.04 -13.29
C PRO A 232 -22.50 18.46 -11.94
N ASP A 233 -23.67 17.90 -11.59
CA ASP A 233 -24.40 18.24 -10.36
C ASP A 233 -23.96 17.44 -9.13
N ALA A 234 -22.97 16.54 -9.26
CA ALA A 234 -22.45 15.74 -8.16
C ALA A 234 -21.98 16.61 -6.98
N ARG A 235 -22.41 16.26 -5.76
CA ARG A 235 -22.01 16.93 -4.51
C ARG A 235 -21.04 16.09 -3.70
N THR A 236 -21.16 14.77 -3.78
CA THR A 236 -20.25 13.83 -3.10
C THR A 236 -19.54 12.96 -4.12
N ALA A 237 -18.21 12.97 -4.09
CA ALA A 237 -17.37 12.11 -4.93
C ALA A 237 -16.42 11.23 -4.13
N VAL A 238 -15.96 10.15 -4.76
CA VAL A 238 -14.87 9.30 -4.26
C VAL A 238 -13.78 9.19 -5.32
N ASP A 239 -12.54 9.40 -4.93
CA ASP A 239 -11.35 8.98 -5.68
C ASP A 239 -10.90 7.62 -5.15
N LEU A 240 -11.16 6.57 -5.92
CA LEU A 240 -11.03 5.18 -5.51
C LEU A 240 -9.65 4.61 -5.91
N GLY A 241 -8.80 4.37 -4.91
CA GLY A 241 -7.38 4.10 -5.10
C GLY A 241 -6.63 5.40 -5.36
N CYS A 242 -6.76 6.35 -4.44
CA CYS A 242 -6.43 7.76 -4.69
C CYS A 242 -4.94 8.03 -4.93
N GLY A 243 -4.03 7.17 -4.47
CA GLY A 243 -2.59 7.45 -4.54
C GLY A 243 -2.27 8.81 -3.91
N THR A 244 -1.65 9.71 -4.65
CA THR A 244 -1.35 11.09 -4.21
C THR A 244 -2.54 12.06 -4.24
N GLY A 245 -3.74 11.60 -4.59
CA GLY A 245 -4.97 12.39 -4.55
C GLY A 245 -5.13 13.37 -5.72
N ILE A 246 -4.36 13.24 -6.79
CA ILE A 246 -4.42 14.15 -7.96
C ILE A 246 -5.84 14.26 -8.52
N LEU A 247 -6.56 13.13 -8.67
CA LEU A 247 -7.93 13.14 -9.18
C LEU A 247 -8.88 13.83 -8.18
N ALA A 248 -8.76 13.53 -6.89
CA ALA A 248 -9.55 14.18 -5.85
C ALA A 248 -9.35 15.70 -5.81
N VAL A 249 -8.09 16.16 -5.86
CA VAL A 249 -7.73 17.58 -5.82
C VAL A 249 -8.18 18.29 -7.10
N ALA A 250 -7.98 17.69 -8.27
CA ALA A 250 -8.46 18.27 -9.53
C ALA A 250 -9.99 18.45 -9.52
N LEU A 251 -10.75 17.45 -9.05
CA LEU A 251 -12.21 17.57 -8.89
C LEU A 251 -12.58 18.71 -7.96
N ALA A 252 -11.93 18.82 -6.80
CA ALA A 252 -12.20 19.86 -5.82
C ALA A 252 -11.84 21.26 -6.33
N LEU A 253 -10.79 21.41 -7.12
CA LEU A 253 -10.43 22.70 -7.74
C LEU A 253 -11.42 23.13 -8.82
N TRP A 254 -11.88 22.18 -9.65
CA TRP A 254 -12.85 22.49 -10.72
C TRP A 254 -14.27 22.70 -10.21
N ARG A 255 -14.63 22.14 -9.05
CA ARG A 255 -15.99 22.16 -8.51
C ARG A 255 -15.97 22.63 -7.05
N PRO A 256 -16.17 23.93 -6.80
CA PRO A 256 -16.06 24.48 -5.45
C PRO A 256 -17.01 23.85 -4.41
N GLU A 257 -18.16 23.31 -4.84
CA GLU A 257 -19.16 22.71 -3.95
C GLU A 257 -19.03 21.18 -3.80
N ILE A 258 -18.04 20.54 -4.45
CA ILE A 258 -17.87 19.09 -4.32
C ILE A 258 -17.08 18.75 -3.06
N GLU A 259 -17.56 17.74 -2.33
CA GLU A 259 -16.79 17.04 -1.30
C GLU A 259 -16.26 15.73 -1.87
N VAL A 260 -14.97 15.46 -1.66
CA VAL A 260 -14.30 14.27 -2.19
C VAL A 260 -13.72 13.43 -1.06
N VAL A 261 -14.03 12.15 -1.05
CA VAL A 261 -13.32 11.15 -0.24
C VAL A 261 -12.22 10.53 -1.09
N ALA A 262 -10.97 10.75 -0.71
CA ALA A 262 -9.81 10.10 -1.33
C ALA A 262 -9.52 8.80 -0.57
N THR A 263 -9.90 7.66 -1.14
CA THR A 263 -9.81 6.36 -0.47
C THR A 263 -8.70 5.49 -1.03
N ASP A 264 -7.91 4.87 -0.15
CA ASP A 264 -6.87 3.91 -0.52
C ASP A 264 -6.63 2.92 0.62
N GLN A 265 -6.11 1.72 0.32
CA GLN A 265 -5.69 0.79 1.35
C GLN A 265 -4.35 1.19 1.98
N SER A 266 -3.54 1.95 1.25
CA SER A 266 -2.21 2.42 1.66
C SER A 266 -2.32 3.61 2.61
N ALA A 267 -1.70 3.51 3.79
CA ALA A 267 -1.59 4.63 4.71
C ALA A 267 -0.76 5.78 4.11
N ALA A 268 0.31 5.44 3.40
CA ALA A 268 1.17 6.37 2.67
C ALA A 268 0.41 7.12 1.57
N ALA A 269 -0.46 6.44 0.81
CA ALA A 269 -1.30 7.08 -0.19
C ALA A 269 -2.28 8.08 0.44
N VAL A 270 -3.01 7.67 1.47
CA VAL A 270 -3.95 8.56 2.17
C VAL A 270 -3.23 9.80 2.74
N ALA A 271 -2.09 9.62 3.39
CA ALA A 271 -1.28 10.73 3.89
C ALA A 271 -0.79 11.67 2.77
N SER A 272 -0.40 11.09 1.62
CA SER A 272 0.02 11.83 0.42
C SER A 272 -1.13 12.64 -0.18
N ALA A 273 -2.31 12.03 -0.33
CA ALA A 273 -3.51 12.69 -0.84
C ALA A 273 -3.94 13.87 0.03
N GLU A 274 -3.93 13.70 1.35
CA GLU A 274 -4.24 14.79 2.27
C GLU A 274 -3.20 15.91 2.24
N ALA A 275 -1.90 15.57 2.13
CA ALA A 275 -0.84 16.57 2.01
C ALA A 275 -0.98 17.40 0.71
N THR A 276 -1.21 16.74 -0.42
CA THR A 276 -1.48 17.39 -1.71
C THR A 276 -2.73 18.28 -1.63
N ALA A 277 -3.83 17.80 -1.03
CA ALA A 277 -5.05 18.58 -0.87
C ALA A 277 -4.88 19.83 0.00
N ARG A 278 -4.13 19.71 1.11
CA ARG A 278 -3.80 20.86 1.96
C ARG A 278 -2.96 21.89 1.21
N ALA A 279 -1.95 21.46 0.47
CA ALA A 279 -1.11 22.35 -0.32
C ALA A 279 -1.89 23.09 -1.42
N ALA A 280 -2.86 22.42 -2.04
CA ALA A 280 -3.75 23.01 -3.05
C ALA A 280 -4.88 23.88 -2.47
N GLY A 281 -4.99 24.02 -1.14
CA GLY A 281 -6.02 24.83 -0.50
C GLY A 281 -7.43 24.22 -0.55
N VAL A 282 -7.55 22.90 -0.73
CA VAL A 282 -8.82 22.17 -0.81
C VAL A 282 -8.97 21.09 0.27
N GLY A 283 -8.09 21.08 1.27
CA GLY A 283 -8.07 20.08 2.35
C GLY A 283 -9.30 20.10 3.27
N ASP A 284 -10.14 21.13 3.18
CA ASP A 284 -11.45 21.20 3.84
C ASP A 284 -12.55 20.39 3.10
N ARG A 285 -12.34 20.11 1.81
CA ARG A 285 -13.30 19.40 0.94
C ARG A 285 -12.78 18.05 0.44
N VAL A 286 -11.48 17.81 0.51
CA VAL A 286 -10.87 16.51 0.20
C VAL A 286 -10.43 15.85 1.50
N ARG A 287 -11.07 14.73 1.86
CA ARG A 287 -10.76 13.96 3.06
C ARG A 287 -10.16 12.60 2.70
N GLY A 288 -9.04 12.27 3.33
CA GLY A 288 -8.44 10.95 3.25
C GLY A 288 -9.26 9.88 3.96
N LEU A 289 -9.31 8.68 3.40
CA LEU A 289 -9.93 7.51 4.01
C LEU A 289 -9.06 6.28 3.75
N ARG A 290 -8.44 5.73 4.79
CA ARG A 290 -7.77 4.43 4.67
C ARG A 290 -8.79 3.32 4.77
N ASP A 291 -9.09 2.68 3.64
CA ASP A 291 -10.11 1.64 3.56
C ASP A 291 -9.81 0.62 2.48
N ASP A 292 -10.51 -0.51 2.56
CA ASP A 292 -10.46 -1.58 1.60
C ASP A 292 -11.52 -1.32 0.52
N ALA A 293 -11.09 -0.60 -0.51
CA ALA A 293 -11.95 0.08 -1.47
C ALA A 293 -12.86 1.13 -0.80
N MET A 294 -14.11 0.78 -0.50
CA MET A 294 -15.11 1.70 0.10
C MET A 294 -15.98 0.97 1.14
N ALA A 295 -15.46 -0.12 1.71
CA ALA A 295 -16.22 -1.01 2.60
C ALA A 295 -16.88 -0.29 3.79
N SER A 296 -16.27 0.79 4.28
CA SER A 296 -16.78 1.61 5.40
C SER A 296 -17.82 2.66 4.97
N LEU A 297 -17.92 2.99 3.68
CA LEU A 297 -18.87 3.97 3.18
C LEU A 297 -20.29 3.36 3.10
N PRO A 298 -21.35 4.11 3.44
CA PRO A 298 -22.72 3.60 3.39
C PRO A 298 -23.22 3.32 1.97
N ASP A 299 -24.19 2.41 1.85
CA ASP A 299 -24.91 2.17 0.60
C ASP A 299 -25.56 3.45 0.07
N ALA A 300 -25.55 3.64 -1.25
CA ALA A 300 -26.22 4.76 -1.93
C ALA A 300 -25.90 6.16 -1.32
N SER A 301 -24.63 6.41 -1.02
CA SER A 301 -24.15 7.63 -0.36
C SER A 301 -23.27 8.55 -1.22
N VAL A 302 -22.89 8.12 -2.42
CA VAL A 302 -21.95 8.83 -3.30
C VAL A 302 -22.57 9.11 -4.67
N ASP A 303 -22.34 10.29 -5.25
CA ASP A 303 -22.85 10.64 -6.58
C ASP A 303 -21.89 10.20 -7.69
N LEU A 304 -20.59 10.41 -7.47
CA LEU A 304 -19.53 10.23 -8.46
C LEU A 304 -18.37 9.41 -7.89
N ILE A 305 -17.90 8.42 -8.64
CA ILE A 305 -16.65 7.69 -8.34
C ILE A 305 -15.70 7.88 -9.51
N VAL A 306 -14.45 8.26 -9.25
CA VAL A 306 -13.36 8.24 -10.22
C VAL A 306 -12.34 7.18 -9.80
N CYS A 307 -11.78 6.45 -10.76
CA CYS A 307 -10.94 5.30 -10.46
C CYS A 307 -9.88 5.06 -11.54
N ASN A 308 -8.63 4.94 -11.09
CA ASN A 308 -7.51 4.40 -11.85
C ASN A 308 -7.00 3.14 -11.14
N PRO A 309 -7.64 1.96 -11.35
CA PRO A 309 -7.34 0.77 -10.57
C PRO A 309 -5.92 0.23 -10.86
N PRO A 310 -5.28 -0.47 -9.91
CA PRO A 310 -3.89 -0.89 -10.06
C PRO A 310 -3.66 -1.90 -11.20
N PHE A 311 -2.71 -1.63 -12.10
CA PHE A 311 -2.37 -2.48 -13.28
C PHE A 311 -1.02 -3.22 -13.24
N HIS A 312 -0.23 -3.14 -12.15
CA HIS A 312 1.08 -3.82 -12.02
C HIS A 312 1.17 -5.06 -11.08
N VAL A 313 0.19 -5.32 -10.22
CA VAL A 313 0.02 -6.52 -9.38
C VAL A 313 -0.47 -7.76 -10.17
N GLY A 314 0.42 -8.52 -10.82
CA GLY A 314 0.21 -9.80 -11.52
C GLY A 314 -1.22 -10.27 -11.86
N ALA A 315 -1.49 -10.62 -13.12
CA ALA A 315 -2.83 -10.89 -13.71
C ALA A 315 -3.97 -11.44 -12.80
N ALA A 316 -3.73 -12.42 -11.93
CA ALA A 316 -4.74 -12.96 -11.02
C ALA A 316 -5.11 -12.01 -9.84
N VAL A 317 -4.14 -11.24 -9.35
CA VAL A 317 -4.36 -10.26 -8.27
C VAL A 317 -5.08 -9.02 -8.84
N HIS A 318 -4.76 -8.64 -10.08
CA HIS A 318 -5.49 -7.60 -10.81
C HIS A 318 -6.98 -7.82 -10.91
N THR A 319 -7.41 -9.01 -11.33
CA THR A 319 -8.83 -9.29 -11.53
C THR A 319 -9.58 -9.31 -10.21
N GLY A 320 -8.98 -9.84 -9.15
CA GLY A 320 -9.57 -9.85 -7.80
C GLY A 320 -9.79 -8.44 -7.23
N ALA A 321 -8.74 -7.61 -7.22
CA ALA A 321 -8.80 -6.26 -6.66
C ALA A 321 -9.80 -5.36 -7.42
N ALA A 322 -9.72 -5.33 -8.76
CA ALA A 322 -10.63 -4.53 -9.57
C ALA A 322 -12.09 -4.99 -9.42
N THR A 323 -12.34 -6.30 -9.35
CA THR A 323 -13.71 -6.83 -9.14
C THR A 323 -14.31 -6.35 -7.83
N LYS A 324 -13.53 -6.35 -6.74
CA LYS A 324 -13.95 -5.84 -5.44
C LYS A 324 -14.27 -4.34 -5.50
N MET A 325 -13.38 -3.56 -6.11
CA MET A 325 -13.59 -2.11 -6.32
C MET A 325 -14.89 -1.83 -7.08
N PHE A 326 -15.20 -2.60 -8.14
CA PHE A 326 -16.42 -2.44 -8.91
C PHE A 326 -17.68 -2.84 -8.13
N ALA A 327 -17.62 -3.91 -7.34
CA ALA A 327 -18.72 -4.34 -6.49
C ALA A 327 -19.05 -3.28 -5.44
N GLU A 328 -18.04 -2.73 -4.77
CA GLU A 328 -18.22 -1.63 -3.82
C GLU A 328 -18.78 -0.38 -4.51
N ALA A 329 -18.29 -0.03 -5.70
CA ALA A 329 -18.81 1.10 -6.46
C ALA A 329 -20.32 0.96 -6.76
N GLY A 330 -20.77 -0.23 -7.16
CA GLY A 330 -22.19 -0.52 -7.36
C GLY A 330 -23.02 -0.38 -6.08
N ARG A 331 -22.45 -0.74 -4.92
CA ARG A 331 -23.10 -0.62 -3.60
C ARG A 331 -23.22 0.83 -3.12
N VAL A 332 -22.16 1.63 -3.24
CA VAL A 332 -22.10 2.98 -2.65
C VAL A 332 -22.65 4.10 -3.53
N LEU A 333 -22.66 3.95 -4.86
CA LEU A 333 -23.21 5.00 -5.75
C LEU A 333 -24.70 5.22 -5.51
N ARG A 334 -25.25 6.43 -5.58
CA ARG A 334 -26.71 6.62 -5.59
C ARG A 334 -27.31 6.06 -6.88
N PRO A 335 -28.62 5.73 -6.93
CA PRO A 335 -29.34 5.55 -8.19
C PRO A 335 -29.05 6.71 -9.15
N GLY A 336 -28.60 6.41 -10.38
CA GLY A 336 -28.19 7.41 -11.35
C GLY A 336 -26.78 8.00 -11.16
N GLY A 337 -26.09 7.66 -10.07
CA GLY A 337 -24.68 8.00 -9.84
C GLY A 337 -23.76 7.32 -10.85
N GLU A 338 -22.56 7.88 -11.00
CA GLU A 338 -21.62 7.50 -12.07
C GLU A 338 -20.27 7.03 -11.55
N MET A 339 -19.73 5.98 -12.16
CA MET A 339 -18.32 5.59 -12.02
C MET A 339 -17.57 5.88 -13.32
N TRP A 340 -16.46 6.61 -13.21
CA TRP A 340 -15.54 6.91 -14.32
C TRP A 340 -14.22 6.18 -14.09
N THR A 341 -13.93 5.20 -14.96
CA THR A 341 -12.77 4.33 -14.79
C THR A 341 -11.89 4.37 -16.02
N VAL A 342 -10.59 4.61 -15.82
CA VAL A 342 -9.56 4.39 -16.84
C VAL A 342 -8.90 3.04 -16.63
N PHE A 343 -8.61 2.30 -17.69
CA PHE A 343 -7.85 1.05 -17.59
C PHE A 343 -7.11 0.71 -18.88
N ASN A 344 -6.07 -0.14 -18.79
CA ASN A 344 -5.37 -0.64 -19.97
C ASN A 344 -6.36 -1.30 -20.94
N SER A 345 -6.38 -0.88 -22.21
CA SER A 345 -7.36 -1.28 -23.23
C SER A 345 -7.41 -2.78 -23.52
N HIS A 346 -6.39 -3.55 -23.15
CA HIS A 346 -6.38 -5.01 -23.27
C HIS A 346 -7.14 -5.70 -22.13
N LEU A 347 -7.48 -4.99 -21.04
CA LEU A 347 -8.25 -5.51 -19.92
C LEU A 347 -9.75 -5.49 -20.27
N GLU A 348 -10.45 -6.58 -19.98
CA GLU A 348 -11.88 -6.74 -20.31
C GLU A 348 -12.81 -6.22 -19.18
N TYR A 349 -12.43 -5.11 -18.52
CA TYR A 349 -13.15 -4.58 -17.35
C TYR A 349 -14.55 -4.05 -17.65
N LYS A 350 -14.86 -3.73 -18.91
CA LYS A 350 -16.20 -3.25 -19.31
C LYS A 350 -17.31 -4.21 -18.86
N SER A 351 -17.10 -5.52 -19.00
CA SER A 351 -18.13 -6.52 -18.62
C SER A 351 -18.31 -6.61 -17.10
N GLY A 352 -17.20 -6.52 -16.35
CA GLY A 352 -17.21 -6.47 -14.89
C GLY A 352 -17.92 -5.22 -14.36
N LEU A 353 -17.59 -4.05 -14.90
CA LEU A 353 -18.26 -2.79 -14.61
C LEU A 353 -19.76 -2.84 -14.95
N ALA A 354 -20.11 -3.41 -16.10
CA ALA A 354 -21.51 -3.55 -16.51
C ALA A 354 -22.34 -4.41 -15.54
N ARG A 355 -21.71 -5.48 -15.01
CA ARG A 355 -22.34 -6.39 -14.05
C ARG A 355 -22.43 -5.78 -12.64
N ALA A 356 -21.36 -5.13 -12.20
CA ALA A 356 -21.23 -4.69 -10.81
C ALA A 356 -21.88 -3.31 -10.56
N VAL A 357 -21.77 -2.38 -11.52
CA VAL A 357 -22.25 -1.00 -11.37
C VAL A 357 -23.54 -0.77 -12.17
N GLY A 358 -23.52 -1.07 -13.47
CA GLY A 358 -24.67 -0.86 -14.35
C GLY A 358 -24.27 -0.45 -15.77
N ARG A 359 -25.16 0.22 -16.52
CA ARG A 359 -24.95 0.52 -17.95
C ARG A 359 -23.60 1.20 -18.17
N THR A 360 -22.72 0.53 -18.93
CA THR A 360 -21.32 0.95 -19.11
C THR A 360 -21.01 1.26 -20.57
N GLU A 361 -20.56 2.48 -20.83
CA GLU A 361 -20.13 2.97 -22.13
C GLU A 361 -18.64 3.33 -22.15
N VAL A 362 -18.00 3.15 -23.30
CA VAL A 362 -16.62 3.61 -23.52
C VAL A 362 -16.71 5.03 -24.04
N VAL A 363 -16.22 6.00 -23.26
CA VAL A 363 -16.29 7.44 -23.57
C VAL A 363 -15.01 7.96 -24.22
N GLY A 364 -13.91 7.22 -24.05
CA GLY A 364 -12.62 7.51 -24.66
C GLY A 364 -11.80 6.24 -24.84
N ARG A 365 -11.02 6.17 -25.92
CA ARG A 365 -10.08 5.08 -26.15
C ARG A 365 -8.87 5.58 -26.92
N ASN A 366 -7.68 5.26 -26.42
CA ASN A 366 -6.42 5.41 -27.12
C ASN A 366 -5.71 4.03 -27.21
N PRO A 367 -4.52 3.92 -27.84
CA PRO A 367 -3.83 2.65 -27.99
C PRO A 367 -3.54 1.92 -26.66
N LYS A 368 -3.37 2.66 -25.57
CA LYS A 368 -3.02 2.10 -24.25
C LYS A 368 -4.22 1.97 -23.33
N PHE A 369 -5.11 2.95 -23.30
CA PHE A 369 -6.15 3.10 -22.28
C PHE A 369 -7.55 3.23 -22.87
N SER A 370 -8.52 2.70 -22.13
CA SER A 370 -9.94 2.93 -22.32
C SER A 370 -10.48 3.67 -21.09
N VAL A 371 -11.30 4.70 -21.32
CA VAL A 371 -12.06 5.38 -20.28
C VAL A 371 -13.52 4.98 -20.44
N THR A 372 -14.14 4.59 -19.34
CA THR A 372 -15.53 4.15 -19.29
C THR A 372 -16.33 4.99 -18.32
N ARG A 373 -17.62 5.15 -18.65
CA ARG A 373 -18.64 5.68 -17.76
C ARG A 373 -19.65 4.57 -17.46
N SER A 374 -19.84 4.26 -16.20
CA SER A 374 -20.83 3.30 -15.71
C SER A 374 -21.86 4.01 -14.85
N VAL A 375 -23.15 3.81 -15.15
CA VAL A 375 -24.24 4.46 -14.42
C VAL A 375 -24.96 3.43 -13.55
N ARG A 376 -25.08 3.70 -12.25
CA ARG A 376 -25.84 2.84 -11.34
C ARG A 376 -27.31 2.83 -11.74
N ALA A 377 -27.87 1.62 -11.89
CA ALA A 377 -29.29 1.46 -12.19
C ALA A 377 -30.18 2.03 -11.05
N GLN A 378 -31.44 2.31 -11.39
CA GLN A 378 -32.44 2.77 -10.42
C GLN A 378 -32.76 1.72 -9.37
#